data_AF-A0A365ZSC8-F1
#
_entry.id   AF-A0A365ZSC8-F1
#
_cell.length_a   1.000
_cell.length_b   1.000
_cell.length_c   1.000
_cell.angle_alpha   90.00
_cell.angle_beta   90.00
_cell.angle_gamma   90.00
#
_symmetry.space_group_name_H-M   'P 1'
#
loop_
_entity.id
_entity.type
_entity.pdbx_description
1 polymer ?
#
loop_
_entity_poly.entity_id
_entity_poly.type
_entity_poly.pdbx_seq_one_letter_code
_entity_poly.pdbx_strand_id
1 'polypeptide(L)'
;MHNDNCPRTPTGGRGRPLDVNTPNEPAVIDGREYTGHALDRMQRQGITPSVVENATRGTPIPGKREGTTAYYDEVNDLTVITDTASGRVITVDYGRIRQ
;
A
#
# COMPACT_ATOMS: atom_id res chain seq x y z
N MET A 1 12.73 -40.21 -18.03
CA MET A 1 12.60 -39.89 -16.58
C MET A 1 13.73 -38.94 -16.24
N HIS A 2 13.46 -37.71 -15.81
CA HIS A 2 14.18 -36.92 -14.78
C HIS A 2 13.46 -35.56 -14.62
N ASN A 3 13.17 -35.24 -13.35
CA ASN A 3 12.17 -34.31 -12.83
C ASN A 3 12.33 -32.81 -13.15
N ASP A 4 11.18 -32.16 -13.27
CA ASP A 4 10.93 -30.74 -13.03
C ASP A 4 11.27 -30.33 -11.58
N ASN A 5 12.43 -29.73 -11.33
CA ASN A 5 12.63 -28.81 -10.20
C ASN A 5 13.97 -28.07 -10.28
N CYS A 6 13.98 -26.78 -10.65
CA CYS A 6 15.03 -25.80 -10.32
C CYS A 6 14.61 -24.37 -10.75
N PRO A 7 15.13 -23.31 -10.12
CA PRO A 7 14.35 -22.28 -9.40
C PRO A 7 13.90 -21.09 -10.26
N ARG A 8 12.76 -20.47 -9.90
CA ARG A 8 12.26 -19.18 -10.44
C ARG A 8 13.05 -17.97 -9.90
N THR A 9 14.36 -17.92 -10.13
CA THR A 9 15.13 -16.69 -9.90
C THR A 9 14.79 -15.70 -11.03
N PRO A 10 14.42 -14.44 -10.74
CA PRO A 10 14.06 -13.48 -11.79
C PRO A 10 15.27 -13.20 -12.70
N THR A 11 15.19 -13.59 -13.97
CA THR A 11 16.22 -13.30 -14.97
C THR A 11 16.05 -11.88 -15.49
N GLY A 12 16.84 -10.96 -14.93
CA GLY A 12 16.97 -9.58 -15.44
C GLY A 12 17.72 -9.55 -16.78
N GLY A 13 16.98 -9.49 -17.89
CA GLY A 13 17.54 -9.30 -19.25
C GLY A 13 17.41 -7.84 -19.71
N ARG A 14 18.53 -7.18 -20.00
CA ARG A 14 18.57 -5.82 -20.57
C ARG A 14 17.94 -5.84 -21.97
N GLY A 15 16.76 -5.24 -22.13
CA GLY A 15 16.09 -5.10 -23.44
C GLY A 15 14.61 -5.48 -23.47
N ARG A 16 14.06 -5.98 -22.36
CA ARG A 16 12.60 -6.07 -22.14
C ARG A 16 12.28 -5.10 -21.00
N PRO A 17 11.24 -4.26 -21.06
CA PRO A 17 10.78 -3.58 -19.86
C PRO A 17 10.50 -4.68 -18.84
N LEU A 18 11.22 -4.67 -17.72
CA LEU A 18 10.83 -5.45 -16.57
C LEU A 18 9.46 -4.89 -16.19
N ASP A 19 8.39 -5.59 -16.58
CA ASP A 19 7.07 -5.30 -16.06
C ASP A 19 7.09 -5.74 -14.59
N VAL A 20 7.62 -4.86 -13.74
CA VAL A 20 7.50 -4.98 -12.29
C VAL A 20 6.17 -4.39 -11.83
N ASN A 21 5.15 -4.29 -12.71
CA ASN A 21 3.77 -4.04 -12.33
C ASN A 21 3.10 -5.31 -11.78
N THR A 22 3.81 -6.15 -11.02
CA THR A 22 3.09 -7.04 -10.13
C THR A 22 2.76 -6.19 -8.91
N PRO A 23 1.49 -5.76 -8.71
CA PRO A 23 1.13 -5.15 -7.43
C PRO A 23 1.57 -6.12 -6.35
N ASN A 24 2.20 -5.60 -5.29
CA ASN A 24 2.59 -6.43 -4.16
C ASN A 24 1.39 -7.27 -3.72
N GLU A 25 1.57 -8.49 -3.24
CA GLU A 25 0.43 -9.22 -2.68
C GLU A 25 -0.08 -8.48 -1.44
N PRO A 26 -1.40 -8.47 -1.18
CA PRO A 26 -1.91 -7.88 0.03
C PRO A 26 -1.31 -8.58 1.25
N ALA A 27 -0.83 -7.79 2.21
CA ALA A 27 -0.12 -8.30 3.38
C ALA A 27 -0.66 -7.65 4.65
N VAL A 28 -0.57 -8.37 5.75
CA VAL A 28 -0.89 -7.85 7.08
C VAL A 28 0.39 -7.35 7.73
N ILE A 29 0.44 -6.06 8.05
CA ILE A 29 1.57 -5.42 8.74
C ILE A 29 1.02 -4.78 10.02
N ASP A 30 1.64 -5.08 11.17
CA ASP A 30 1.19 -4.60 12.49
C ASP A 30 -0.31 -4.88 12.77
N GLY A 31 -0.77 -6.09 12.42
CA GLY A 31 -2.17 -6.49 12.61
C GLY A 31 -3.17 -5.82 11.66
N ARG A 32 -2.71 -5.00 10.71
CA ARG A 32 -3.57 -4.32 9.73
C ARG A 32 -3.36 -4.83 8.32
N GLU A 33 -4.46 -5.08 7.61
CA GLU A 33 -4.40 -5.53 6.22
C GLU A 33 -4.10 -4.37 5.27
N TYR A 34 -3.09 -4.52 4.42
CA TYR A 34 -2.71 -3.59 3.37
C TYR A 34 -3.00 -4.21 2.00
N THR A 35 -3.55 -3.42 1.08
CA THR A 35 -3.61 -3.85 -0.33
C THR A 35 -2.22 -3.83 -0.95
N GLY A 36 -2.06 -4.61 -2.01
CA GLY A 36 -0.88 -4.53 -2.87
C GLY A 36 -0.55 -3.14 -3.38
N HIS A 37 -1.61 -2.38 -3.66
CA HIS A 37 -1.50 -1.00 -4.11
C HIS A 37 -0.96 -0.10 -3.00
N ALA A 38 -1.46 -0.23 -1.76
CA ALA A 38 -0.94 0.49 -0.61
C ALA A 38 0.55 0.16 -0.37
N LEU A 39 0.93 -1.11 -0.47
CA LEU A 39 2.31 -1.55 -0.27
C LEU A 39 3.27 -1.03 -1.34
N ASP A 40 2.90 -1.06 -2.63
CA ASP A 40 3.68 -0.41 -3.70
C ASP A 40 3.87 1.08 -3.41
N ARG A 41 2.79 1.79 -3.04
CA ARG A 41 2.85 3.21 -2.72
C ARG A 41 3.74 3.50 -1.51
N MET A 42 3.68 2.66 -0.48
CA MET A 42 4.53 2.78 0.70
C MET A 42 6.00 2.55 0.36
N GLN A 43 6.31 1.51 -0.42
CA GLN A 43 7.68 1.22 -0.85
C GLN A 43 8.25 2.30 -1.76
N ARG A 44 7.46 2.77 -2.74
CA ARG A 44 7.88 3.79 -3.71
C ARG A 44 8.13 5.14 -3.05
N GLN A 45 7.33 5.49 -2.05
CA GLN A 45 7.40 6.79 -1.38
C GLN A 45 8.27 6.75 -0.11
N GLY A 46 8.67 5.56 0.36
CA GLY A 46 9.40 5.42 1.62
C GLY A 46 8.52 5.62 2.87
N ILE A 47 7.21 5.36 2.75
CA ILE A 47 6.27 5.47 3.87
C ILE A 47 6.39 4.23 4.73
N THR A 48 6.68 4.42 6.02
CA THR A 48 6.73 3.32 6.98
C THR A 48 5.33 3.01 7.52
N PRO A 49 5.05 1.74 7.89
CA PRO A 49 3.78 1.36 8.49
C PRO A 49 3.49 2.15 9.77
N SER A 50 4.51 2.52 10.54
CA SER A 50 4.34 3.36 11.75
C SER A 50 3.75 4.76 11.44
N VAL A 51 4.08 5.35 10.29
CA VAL A 51 3.48 6.64 9.86
C VAL A 51 2.02 6.43 9.47
N VAL A 52 1.70 5.32 8.81
CA VAL A 52 0.31 4.97 8.47
C VAL A 52 -0.51 4.79 9.75
N GLU A 53 0.03 4.11 10.74
CA GLU A 53 -0.63 3.96 12.04
C GLU A 53 -0.81 5.30 12.75
N ASN A 54 0.20 6.16 12.75
CA ASN A 54 0.08 7.50 13.33
C ASN A 54 -1.04 8.31 12.66
N ALA A 55 -1.05 8.32 11.32
CA ALA A 55 -2.07 9.00 10.55
C ALA A 55 -3.48 8.47 10.88
N THR A 56 -3.62 7.15 11.04
CA THR A 56 -4.92 6.55 11.34
C THR A 56 -5.42 6.82 12.76
N ARG A 57 -4.52 7.17 13.69
CA ARG A 57 -4.92 7.66 15.03
C ARG A 57 -5.42 9.10 15.00
N GLY A 58 -5.20 9.81 13.88
CA GLY A 58 -5.69 11.16 13.64
C GLY A 58 -7.18 11.21 13.33
N THR A 59 -7.62 12.36 12.83
CA THR A 59 -9.04 12.63 12.55
C THR A 59 -9.51 11.80 11.34
N PRO A 60 -10.53 10.92 11.50
CA PRO A 60 -11.14 10.23 10.38
C PRO A 60 -11.96 11.22 9.55
N ILE A 61 -11.68 11.26 8.26
CA ILE A 61 -12.37 12.05 7.25
C ILE A 61 -13.17 11.06 6.39
N PRO A 62 -14.47 11.29 6.13
CA PRO A 62 -15.19 10.47 5.18
C PRO A 62 -14.50 10.51 3.81
N GLY A 63 -14.20 9.34 3.26
CA GLY A 63 -13.62 9.19 1.94
C GLY A 63 -14.66 9.50 0.85
N LYS A 64 -14.19 9.70 -0.38
CA LYS A 64 -15.03 9.99 -1.56
C LYS A 64 -15.91 8.81 -1.97
N ARG A 65 -15.57 7.60 -1.53
CA ARG A 65 -16.36 6.38 -1.76
C ARG A 65 -17.10 6.03 -0.49
N GLU A 66 -18.35 5.60 -0.63
CA GLU A 66 -19.13 5.09 0.48
C GLU A 66 -18.42 3.86 1.08
N GLY A 67 -18.24 3.88 2.40
CA GLY A 67 -17.49 2.83 3.10
C GLY A 67 -15.96 3.01 3.09
N THR A 68 -15.43 4.16 2.71
CA THR A 68 -14.01 4.48 2.94
C THR A 68 -13.81 5.65 3.90
N THR A 69 -12.73 5.60 4.65
CA THR A 69 -12.29 6.65 5.58
C THR A 69 -10.89 7.08 5.18
N ALA A 70 -10.72 8.37 4.91
CA ALA A 70 -9.43 8.99 4.73
C ALA A 70 -8.93 9.53 6.08
N TYR A 71 -7.65 9.40 6.35
CA TYR A 71 -6.99 9.97 7.51
C TYR A 71 -5.89 10.86 6.99
N TYR A 72 -5.94 12.15 7.34
CA TYR A 72 -4.90 13.09 6.98
C TYR A 72 -4.05 13.40 8.21
N ASP A 73 -2.75 13.20 8.06
CA ASP A 73 -1.73 13.54 9.03
C ASP A 73 -1.08 14.85 8.61
N GLU A 74 -1.32 15.91 9.37
CA GLU A 74 -0.74 17.23 9.14
C GLU A 74 0.75 17.30 9.48
N VAL A 75 1.25 16.39 10.32
CA VAL A 75 2.64 16.38 10.78
C VAL A 75 3.57 15.84 9.69
N ASN A 76 3.15 14.77 9.01
CA ASN A 76 3.90 14.13 7.95
C ASN A 76 3.38 14.50 6.54
N ASP A 77 2.39 15.41 6.46
CA ASP A 77 1.65 15.73 5.25
C ASP A 77 1.28 14.47 4.48
N LEU A 78 0.55 13.56 5.10
CA LEU A 78 0.28 12.23 4.53
C LEU A 78 -1.18 11.88 4.66
N THR A 79 -1.76 11.30 3.61
CA THR A 79 -3.13 10.81 3.62
C THR A 79 -3.16 9.30 3.47
N VAL A 80 -3.83 8.63 4.42
CA VAL A 80 -4.13 7.20 4.39
C VAL A 80 -5.59 7.01 4.07
N ILE A 81 -5.94 6.17 3.11
CA ILE A 81 -7.33 5.78 2.85
C ILE A 81 -7.50 4.34 3.29
N THR A 82 -8.44 4.12 4.20
CA THR A 82 -8.82 2.79 4.68
C THR A 82 -10.27 2.48 4.36
N ASP A 83 -10.58 1.21 4.24
CA ASP A 83 -11.94 0.71 4.18
C ASP A 83 -12.58 0.78 5.57
N THR A 84 -13.77 1.37 5.69
CA THR A 84 -14.48 1.51 6.96
C THR A 84 -15.14 0.20 7.39
N ALA A 85 -15.45 -0.71 6.46
CA ALA A 85 -16.10 -1.99 6.76
C ALA A 85 -15.11 -3.03 7.30
N SER A 86 -13.90 -3.09 6.73
CA SER A 86 -12.87 -4.08 7.07
C SER A 86 -11.64 -3.48 7.77
N GLY A 87 -11.49 -2.16 7.81
CA GLY A 87 -10.31 -1.49 8.39
C GLY A 87 -9.03 -1.60 7.56
N ARG A 88 -9.12 -2.17 6.34
CA ARG A 88 -8.01 -2.43 5.42
C ARG A 88 -7.48 -1.14 4.80
N VAL A 89 -6.16 -0.99 4.71
CA VAL A 89 -5.53 0.14 4.03
C VAL A 89 -5.59 -0.07 2.51
N ILE A 90 -6.34 0.80 1.83
CA ILE A 90 -6.55 0.74 0.38
C ILE A 90 -5.43 1.46 -0.35
N THR A 91 -5.10 2.67 0.09
CA THR A 91 -4.13 3.55 -0.56
C THR A 91 -3.44 4.44 0.47
N VAL A 92 -2.17 4.75 0.21
CA VAL A 92 -1.41 5.74 0.98
C VAL A 92 -0.73 6.72 0.02
N ASP A 93 -0.81 8.01 0.33
CA ASP A 93 -0.20 9.05 -0.50
C ASP A 93 0.33 10.21 0.34
N TYR A 94 1.45 10.80 -0.07
CA TYR A 94 1.90 12.07 0.49
C TYR A 94 1.11 13.25 -0.06
N GLY A 95 0.92 14.24 0.79
CA GLY A 95 0.13 15.43 0.59
C GLY A 95 -1.31 15.26 1.04
N ARG A 96 -2.00 16.40 1.09
CA ARG A 96 -3.45 16.42 1.24
C ARG A 96 -4.06 15.99 -0.08
N ILE A 97 -4.55 14.74 -0.16
CA ILE A 97 -5.28 14.30 -1.34
C ILE A 97 -6.51 15.19 -1.46
N ARG A 98 -6.53 16.02 -2.51
CA ARG A 98 -7.64 16.91 -2.80
C ARG A 98 -8.75 16.04 -3.42
N GLN A 99 -9.67 15.57 -2.57
CA GLN A 99 -10.81 14.74 -2.99
C GLN A 99 -11.81 15.53 -3.84
#